data_AF-A0A9J7XCQ2-F1
#
_entry.id   AF-A0A9J7XCQ2-F1
#
_cell.length_a   1.000
_cell.length_b   1.000
_cell.length_c   1.000
_cell.angle_alpha   90.00
_cell.angle_beta   90.00
_cell.angle_gamma   90.00
#
_symmetry.space_group_name_H-M   'P 1'
#
loop_
_entity.id
_entity.type
_entity.pdbx_description
1 polymer ?
#
loop_
_entity_poly.entity_id
_entity_poly.type
_entity_poly.pdbx_seq_one_letter_code
_entity_poly.pdbx_strand_id
1 'polypeptide(L)'
;MAAFISLKDARFQLVNFSDNELRVSLSNVSLSDEGRYVCQLYTDPPQEAYADISVLIPPGNPIIESREDIVREGNETEITCTSMGSKPAATIKWMKGDKELQGKSKVEATYDRMFTVTSWLRFTVTKEDDGVPVVCIVDHPAVKDFQAQKYLEVQYKPEVTIKVEFPQGLIREGENLELTCQAKGKPQPHQVNWVRVDDDVPSHAVITGSDLFIENLNKSYNGTYRCVASNSVGETYADYILYVRDALTTTPKPTTTTTTISATTFPPDIIQDSQAGPEAQRLDHAVIGGVVAVVVFAMLCLLIVLGRYFARHKGTYFTHEAKGADDAADADTAIINAEGGHNNSDEKKEYYI
;
A
#
# COMPACT_ATOMS: atom_id res chain seq x y z
N MET A 1 36.67 -1.46 -63.05
CA MET A 1 37.47 -0.66 -62.09
C MET A 1 36.52 0.34 -61.47
N ALA A 2 35.87 -0.03 -60.36
CA ALA A 2 34.81 0.75 -59.73
C ALA A 2 35.41 1.62 -58.62
N ALA A 3 35.32 2.93 -58.77
CA ALA A 3 35.76 3.89 -57.77
C ALA A 3 34.58 4.23 -56.86
N PHE A 4 34.55 3.59 -55.69
CA PHE A 4 33.68 3.87 -54.55
C PHE A 4 34.32 4.94 -53.66
N ILE A 5 33.56 5.92 -53.17
CA ILE A 5 33.98 6.79 -52.07
C ILE A 5 32.74 7.19 -51.25
N SER A 6 32.67 7.11 -49.93
CA SER A 6 33.13 6.19 -48.88
C SER A 6 32.29 6.62 -47.66
N LEU A 7 32.22 5.80 -46.61
CA LEU A 7 31.97 6.37 -45.29
C LEU A 7 33.16 7.33 -45.03
N LYS A 8 33.04 8.60 -45.42
CA LYS A 8 34.14 9.61 -45.39
C LYS A 8 34.47 10.06 -43.98
N ASP A 9 33.57 9.78 -43.06
CA ASP A 9 33.76 9.95 -41.65
C ASP A 9 34.58 8.77 -41.10
N ALA A 10 35.76 9.08 -40.55
CA ALA A 10 36.70 8.12 -39.99
C ALA A 10 36.12 7.29 -38.83
N ARG A 11 34.97 7.68 -38.28
CA ARG A 11 34.25 6.93 -37.25
C ARG A 11 33.60 5.65 -37.78
N PHE A 12 33.34 5.57 -39.08
CA PHE A 12 32.84 4.36 -39.72
C PHE A 12 33.97 3.46 -40.18
N GLN A 13 33.85 2.17 -39.89
CA GLN A 13 34.82 1.15 -40.25
C GLN A 13 34.10 -0.07 -40.84
N LEU A 14 34.66 -0.61 -41.91
CA LEU A 14 34.25 -1.92 -42.42
C LEU A 14 34.88 -2.99 -41.53
N VAL A 15 34.08 -3.88 -40.95
CA VAL A 15 34.55 -4.91 -40.03
C VAL A 15 34.08 -6.28 -40.51
N ASN A 16 34.95 -7.30 -40.43
CA ASN A 16 34.60 -8.71 -40.67
C ASN A 16 33.68 -8.94 -41.89
N PHE A 17 34.07 -8.45 -43.06
CA PHE A 17 33.32 -8.67 -44.30
C PHE A 17 33.73 -9.99 -44.98
N SER A 18 32.80 -10.58 -45.71
CA SER A 18 33.00 -11.72 -46.60
C SER A 18 32.35 -11.42 -47.95
N ASP A 19 32.47 -12.35 -48.90
CA ASP A 19 31.84 -12.20 -50.22
C ASP A 19 30.31 -12.03 -50.14
N ASN A 20 29.68 -12.49 -49.04
CA ASN A 20 28.22 -12.47 -48.86
C ASN A 20 27.76 -11.61 -47.67
N GLU A 21 28.67 -10.98 -46.93
CA GLU A 21 28.32 -10.23 -45.72
C GLU A 21 29.17 -8.96 -45.62
N LEU A 22 28.51 -7.81 -45.54
CA LEU A 22 29.12 -6.51 -45.30
C LEU A 22 28.72 -6.03 -43.90
N ARG A 23 29.68 -5.83 -42.99
CA ARG A 23 29.40 -5.21 -41.70
C ARG A 23 30.10 -3.87 -41.57
N VAL A 24 29.34 -2.90 -41.07
CA VAL A 24 29.81 -1.53 -40.82
C VAL A 24 29.71 -1.27 -39.32
N SER A 25 30.80 -0.80 -38.72
CA SER A 25 30.85 -0.34 -37.34
C SER A 25 30.95 1.19 -37.32
N LEU A 26 30.06 1.84 -36.59
CA LEU A 26 30.12 3.27 -36.31
C LEU A 26 30.56 3.48 -34.86
N SER A 27 31.69 4.16 -34.67
CA SER A 27 32.23 4.52 -33.36
C SER A 27 31.83 5.94 -32.96
N ASN A 28 31.79 6.23 -31.66
CA ASN A 28 31.46 7.57 -31.12
C ASN A 28 30.19 8.16 -31.75
N VAL A 29 29.09 7.39 -31.67
CA VAL A 29 27.78 7.75 -32.21
C VAL A 29 27.30 9.04 -31.55
N SER A 30 26.82 9.99 -32.37
CA SER A 30 26.26 11.25 -31.93
C SER A 30 24.88 11.49 -32.57
N LEU A 31 24.17 12.52 -32.11
CA LEU A 31 22.82 12.84 -32.62
C LEU A 31 22.77 13.11 -34.12
N SER A 32 23.88 13.55 -34.73
CA SER A 32 23.95 13.78 -36.18
C SER A 32 23.94 12.49 -37.00
N ASP A 33 24.22 11.36 -36.36
CA ASP A 33 24.30 10.06 -37.03
C ASP A 33 22.94 9.36 -37.12
N GLU A 34 21.92 9.95 -36.49
CA GLU A 34 20.53 9.49 -36.62
C GLU A 34 20.02 9.69 -38.04
N GLY A 35 19.46 8.63 -38.61
CA GLY A 35 18.93 8.69 -39.97
C GLY A 35 18.81 7.32 -40.62
N ARG A 36 18.43 7.35 -41.90
CA ARG A 36 18.31 6.16 -42.74
C ARG A 36 19.62 5.87 -43.44
N TYR A 37 20.12 4.66 -43.24
CA TYR A 37 21.29 4.11 -43.89
C TYR A 37 20.86 3.14 -44.99
N VAL A 38 21.60 3.12 -46.08
CA VAL A 38 21.34 2.24 -47.23
C VAL A 38 22.53 1.34 -47.49
N CYS A 39 22.25 0.06 -47.65
CA CYS A 39 23.18 -0.93 -48.19
C CYS A 39 22.73 -1.23 -49.62
N GLN A 40 23.54 -0.84 -50.60
CA GLN A 40 23.23 -1.01 -52.02
C GLN A 40 24.17 -2.05 -52.63
N LEU A 41 23.58 -3.04 -53.31
CA LEU A 41 24.28 -4.07 -54.07
C LEU A 41 24.10 -3.79 -55.57
N TYR A 42 25.22 -3.74 -56.29
CA TYR A 42 25.26 -3.40 -57.71
C TYR A 42 25.00 -4.62 -58.58
N THR A 43 23.73 -5.01 -58.68
CA THR A 43 23.21 -5.97 -59.67
C THR A 43 22.46 -5.23 -60.78
N ASP A 44 22.01 -5.94 -61.81
CA ASP A 44 21.07 -5.41 -62.81
C ASP A 44 19.74 -6.16 -62.67
N PRO A 45 18.71 -5.59 -62.00
CA PRO A 45 18.64 -4.25 -61.41
C PRO A 45 19.37 -4.13 -60.04
N PRO A 46 19.70 -2.92 -59.57
CA PRO A 46 20.31 -2.72 -58.25
C PRO A 46 19.40 -3.21 -57.12
N GLN A 47 20.00 -3.78 -56.08
CA GLN A 47 19.27 -4.20 -54.88
C GLN A 47 19.64 -3.29 -53.72
N GLU A 48 18.65 -2.90 -52.91
CA GLU A 48 18.84 -2.00 -51.77
C GLU A 48 18.19 -2.56 -50.51
N ALA A 49 18.88 -2.37 -49.39
CA ALA A 49 18.36 -2.62 -48.06
C ALA A 49 18.53 -1.36 -47.21
N TYR A 50 17.52 -1.04 -46.40
CA TYR A 50 17.51 0.16 -45.57
C TYR A 50 17.55 -0.19 -44.09
N ALA A 51 18.22 0.64 -43.29
CA ALA A 51 18.23 0.57 -41.84
C ALA A 51 18.02 1.97 -41.26
N ASP A 52 17.06 2.13 -40.35
CA ASP A 52 16.83 3.38 -39.63
C ASP A 52 17.56 3.32 -38.27
N ILE A 53 18.57 4.18 -38.08
CA ILE A 53 19.31 4.28 -36.82
C ILE A 53 18.73 5.44 -36.00
N SER A 54 18.29 5.15 -34.78
CA SER A 54 17.87 6.14 -33.78
C SER A 54 18.90 6.27 -32.67
N VAL A 55 19.25 7.50 -32.30
CA VAL A 55 20.23 7.76 -31.25
C VAL A 55 19.51 8.17 -29.98
N LEU A 56 19.69 7.36 -28.93
CA LEU A 56 19.09 7.58 -27.62
C LEU A 56 20.03 8.41 -26.74
N ILE A 57 19.47 9.32 -25.95
CA ILE A 57 20.20 10.05 -24.91
C ILE A 57 19.61 9.71 -23.56
N PRO A 58 20.39 9.11 -22.64
CA PRO A 58 19.90 8.79 -21.30
C PRO A 58 19.54 10.08 -20.53
N PRO A 59 18.49 10.06 -19.71
CA PRO A 59 18.16 11.19 -18.84
C PRO A 59 19.28 11.48 -17.83
N GLY A 60 19.37 12.73 -17.40
CA GLY A 60 20.08 13.09 -16.17
C GLY A 60 19.37 12.55 -14.92
N ASN A 61 20.09 12.47 -13.79
CA ASN A 61 19.55 11.96 -12.53
C ASN A 61 18.23 12.68 -12.16
N PRO A 62 17.15 11.94 -11.83
CA PRO A 62 15.90 12.54 -11.43
C PRO A 62 16.09 13.33 -10.13
N ILE A 63 15.50 14.52 -10.08
CA ILE A 63 15.55 15.41 -8.92
C ILE A 63 14.15 15.47 -8.33
N ILE A 64 14.02 15.13 -7.04
CA ILE A 64 12.76 15.26 -6.29
C ILE A 64 12.80 16.51 -5.42
N GLU A 65 11.79 17.36 -5.56
CA GLU A 65 11.59 18.57 -4.77
C GLU A 65 10.24 18.51 -4.06
N SER A 66 10.17 18.97 -2.82
CA SER A 66 8.92 19.17 -2.08
C SER A 66 8.84 20.60 -1.58
N ARG A 67 7.63 21.14 -1.47
CA ARG A 67 7.41 22.49 -0.93
C ARG A 67 7.72 22.58 0.57
N GLU A 68 7.44 21.49 1.27
CA GLU A 68 7.62 21.37 2.71
C GLU A 68 8.45 20.10 2.99
N ASP A 69 9.39 20.18 3.93
CA ASP A 69 10.16 19.00 4.37
C ASP A 69 9.42 18.22 5.46
N ILE A 70 8.55 18.89 6.21
CA ILE A 70 7.73 18.31 7.27
C ILE A 70 6.27 18.60 6.95
N VAL A 71 5.46 17.55 6.88
CA VAL A 71 4.03 17.61 6.54
C VAL A 71 3.18 17.15 7.72
N ARG A 72 1.93 17.62 7.81
CA ARG A 72 1.00 17.20 8.86
C ARG A 72 -0.02 16.20 8.32
N GLU A 73 -0.40 15.24 9.15
CA GLU A 73 -1.48 14.31 8.85
C GLU A 73 -2.76 15.06 8.45
N GLY A 74 -3.42 14.59 7.38
CA GLY A 74 -4.64 15.16 6.84
C GLY A 74 -4.42 16.33 5.86
N ASN A 75 -3.23 16.92 5.80
CA ASN A 75 -2.92 17.94 4.80
C ASN A 75 -2.66 17.30 3.43
N GLU A 76 -2.95 18.05 2.36
CA GLU A 76 -2.50 17.72 1.01
C GLU A 76 -1.07 18.24 0.80
N THR A 77 -0.19 17.40 0.24
CA THR A 77 1.17 17.78 -0.13
C THR A 77 1.40 17.61 -1.63
N GLU A 78 2.34 18.38 -2.18
CA GLU A 78 2.79 18.32 -3.58
C GLU A 78 4.28 18.05 -3.65
N ILE A 79 4.64 17.00 -4.38
CA ILE A 79 6.03 16.59 -4.63
C ILE A 79 6.25 16.65 -6.14
N THR A 80 7.39 17.18 -6.55
CA THR A 80 7.78 17.33 -7.96
C THR A 80 8.97 16.44 -8.24
N CYS A 81 8.97 15.76 -9.41
CA CYS A 81 10.13 15.06 -9.93
C CYS A 81 10.46 15.56 -11.33
N THR A 82 11.73 15.88 -11.56
CA THR A 82 12.20 16.40 -12.85
C THR A 82 13.30 15.50 -13.39
N SER A 83 13.14 15.06 -14.64
CA SER A 83 14.13 14.29 -15.42
C SER A 83 14.48 15.07 -16.69
N MET A 84 15.76 15.36 -16.90
CA MET A 84 16.21 16.33 -17.93
C MET A 84 17.04 15.67 -19.04
N GLY A 85 16.96 16.25 -20.25
CA GLY A 85 17.91 16.00 -21.32
C GLY A 85 17.79 14.65 -22.04
N SER A 86 16.68 13.93 -21.87
CA SER A 86 16.50 12.60 -22.47
C SER A 86 16.05 12.66 -23.92
N LYS A 87 16.41 11.63 -24.70
CA LYS A 87 15.85 11.38 -26.03
C LYS A 87 15.65 9.86 -26.22
N PRO A 88 14.41 9.37 -26.43
CA PRO A 88 13.15 10.11 -26.46
C PRO A 88 12.76 10.67 -25.08
N ALA A 89 11.62 11.34 -24.99
CA ALA A 89 11.08 11.77 -23.70
C ALA A 89 10.90 10.57 -22.76
N ALA A 90 11.45 10.66 -21.54
CA ALA A 90 11.24 9.66 -20.51
C ALA A 90 9.79 9.67 -19.98
N THR A 91 9.39 8.59 -19.32
CA THR A 91 8.11 8.54 -18.58
C THR A 91 8.40 8.50 -17.08
N ILE A 92 7.64 9.26 -16.29
CA ILE A 92 7.77 9.27 -14.83
C ILE A 92 6.58 8.54 -14.21
N LYS A 93 6.88 7.61 -13.29
CA LYS A 93 5.91 6.91 -12.44
C LYS A 93 6.22 7.18 -10.98
N TRP A 94 5.19 7.17 -10.14
CA TRP A 94 5.33 7.42 -8.71
C TRP A 94 4.97 6.17 -7.91
N MET A 95 5.80 5.84 -6.92
CA MET A 95 5.54 4.80 -5.94
C MET A 95 5.63 5.39 -4.53
N LYS A 96 4.72 5.01 -3.65
CA LYS A 96 4.80 5.29 -2.21
C LYS A 96 4.73 3.96 -1.47
N GLY A 97 5.86 3.51 -0.94
CA GLY A 97 6.02 2.10 -0.57
C GLY A 97 5.72 1.20 -1.77
N ASP A 98 4.80 0.25 -1.61
CA ASP A 98 4.38 -0.68 -2.67
C ASP A 98 3.20 -0.17 -3.52
N LYS A 99 2.72 1.06 -3.28
CA LYS A 99 1.53 1.60 -3.94
C LYS A 99 1.91 2.56 -5.06
N GLU A 100 1.45 2.25 -6.28
CA GLU A 100 1.55 3.16 -7.41
C GLU A 100 0.59 4.35 -7.24
N LEU A 101 1.09 5.56 -7.51
CA LEU A 101 0.33 6.81 -7.44
C LEU A 101 0.31 7.50 -8.80
N GLN A 102 -0.79 8.20 -9.07
CA GLN A 102 -0.99 8.91 -10.33
C GLN A 102 -0.50 10.35 -10.21
N GLY A 103 0.64 10.63 -10.84
CA GLY A 103 1.16 11.99 -11.03
C GLY A 103 0.64 12.63 -12.30
N LYS A 104 0.76 13.96 -12.41
CA LYS A 104 0.53 14.71 -13.64
C LYS A 104 1.88 15.06 -14.24
N SER A 105 2.13 14.69 -15.49
CA SER A 105 3.42 14.92 -16.15
C SER A 105 3.29 15.94 -17.28
N LYS A 106 4.32 16.78 -17.44
CA LYS A 106 4.49 17.71 -18.55
C LYS A 106 5.82 17.42 -19.23
N VAL A 107 5.80 17.34 -20.55
CA VAL A 107 6.98 17.13 -21.39
C VAL A 107 7.31 18.44 -22.09
N GLU A 108 8.55 18.89 -21.97
CA GLU A 108 9.05 20.12 -22.58
C GLU A 108 10.22 19.77 -23.51
N ALA A 109 10.10 20.12 -24.78
CA ALA A 109 11.18 19.99 -25.72
C ALA A 109 12.28 21.02 -25.42
N THR A 110 13.52 20.55 -25.36
CA THR A 110 14.73 21.35 -25.21
C THR A 110 15.50 21.32 -26.56
N TYR A 111 16.68 21.94 -26.62
CA TYR A 111 17.55 21.91 -27.81
C TYR A 111 17.85 20.47 -28.28
N ASP A 112 18.18 20.29 -29.56
CA ASP A 112 18.58 18.99 -30.14
C ASP A 112 17.58 17.83 -30.02
N ARG A 113 16.28 18.14 -29.99
CA ARG A 113 15.19 17.14 -29.82
C ARG A 113 15.32 16.37 -28.50
N MET A 114 15.98 16.94 -27.50
CA MET A 114 15.97 16.45 -26.14
C MET A 114 14.70 16.89 -25.42
N PHE A 115 14.35 16.19 -24.34
CA PHE A 115 13.15 16.45 -23.57
C PHE A 115 13.46 16.51 -22.08
N THR A 116 12.81 17.47 -21.44
CA THR A 116 12.70 17.54 -19.98
C THR A 116 11.29 17.14 -19.60
N VAL A 117 11.17 16.24 -18.63
CA VAL A 117 9.89 15.71 -18.15
C VAL A 117 9.79 16.05 -16.67
N THR A 118 8.75 16.79 -16.33
CA THR A 118 8.42 17.17 -14.95
C THR A 118 7.10 16.54 -14.57
N SER A 119 7.06 15.85 -13.43
CA SER A 119 5.86 15.23 -12.89
C SER A 119 5.54 15.80 -11.52
N TRP A 120 4.26 16.10 -11.27
CA TRP A 120 3.74 16.56 -9.99
C TRP A 120 2.82 15.50 -9.39
N LEU A 121 3.12 15.11 -8.16
CA LEU A 121 2.33 14.17 -7.37
C LEU A 121 1.65 14.95 -6.23
N ARG A 122 0.31 14.85 -6.16
CA ARG A 122 -0.49 15.37 -5.04
C ARG A 122 -1.23 14.26 -4.34
N PHE A 123 -1.18 14.25 -3.01
CA PHE A 123 -1.92 13.30 -2.19
C PHE A 123 -2.13 13.85 -0.77
N THR A 124 -3.17 13.34 -0.11
CA THR A 124 -3.42 13.58 1.31
C THR A 124 -2.50 12.69 2.15
N VAL A 125 -1.80 13.29 3.11
CA VAL A 125 -0.83 12.62 3.97
C VAL A 125 -1.54 11.89 5.11
N THR A 126 -1.12 10.65 5.39
CA THR A 126 -1.55 9.92 6.59
C THR A 126 -0.37 9.64 7.52
N LYS A 127 -0.62 9.32 8.79
CA LYS A 127 0.46 8.97 9.74
C LYS A 127 1.29 7.75 9.29
N GLU A 128 0.71 6.84 8.52
CA GLU A 128 1.40 5.66 7.97
C GLU A 128 2.42 6.04 6.89
N ASP A 129 2.36 7.26 6.36
CA ASP A 129 3.34 7.76 5.39
C ASP A 129 4.66 8.20 6.07
N ASP A 130 4.71 8.27 7.41
CA ASP A 130 5.91 8.67 8.14
C ASP A 130 7.06 7.67 7.91
N GLY A 131 8.18 8.17 7.40
CA GLY A 131 9.34 7.34 7.08
C GLY A 131 9.16 6.43 5.86
N VAL A 132 8.04 6.51 5.13
CA VAL A 132 7.83 5.78 3.88
C VAL A 132 8.44 6.58 2.72
N PRO A 133 9.26 5.95 1.85
CA PRO A 133 9.83 6.64 0.71
C PRO A 133 8.77 6.86 -0.38
N VAL A 134 8.73 8.09 -0.89
CA VAL A 134 8.11 8.42 -2.17
C VAL A 134 9.20 8.32 -3.24
N VAL A 135 8.99 7.43 -4.19
CA VAL A 135 9.94 7.08 -5.24
C VAL A 135 9.41 7.59 -6.59
N CYS A 136 10.25 8.36 -7.28
CA CYS A 136 10.07 8.74 -8.68
C CYS A 136 10.86 7.76 -9.55
N ILE A 137 10.17 6.96 -10.35
CA ILE A 137 10.76 5.99 -11.26
C ILE A 137 10.73 6.60 -12.66
N VAL A 138 11.90 6.66 -13.29
CA VAL A 138 12.09 7.18 -14.64
C VAL A 138 12.30 6.01 -15.60
N ASP A 139 11.35 5.87 -16.52
CA ASP A 139 11.39 4.86 -17.58
C ASP A 139 11.93 5.47 -18.88
N HIS A 140 13.04 4.92 -19.37
CA HIS A 140 13.67 5.36 -20.61
C HIS A 140 14.51 4.21 -21.22
N PRO A 141 14.46 3.95 -22.55
CA PRO A 141 15.07 2.75 -23.15
C PRO A 141 16.60 2.62 -22.97
N ALA A 142 17.29 3.72 -22.71
CA ALA A 142 18.74 3.74 -22.51
C ALA A 142 19.19 3.47 -21.06
N VAL A 143 18.28 3.33 -20.09
CA VAL A 143 18.60 3.12 -18.68
C VAL A 143 17.76 1.99 -18.09
N LYS A 144 18.23 1.41 -17.00
CA LYS A 144 17.49 0.43 -16.18
C LYS A 144 17.53 0.88 -14.72
N ASP A 145 16.47 0.59 -13.98
CA ASP A 145 16.37 0.85 -12.54
C ASP A 145 16.72 2.29 -12.15
N PHE A 146 16.25 3.25 -12.95
CA PHE A 146 16.59 4.67 -12.78
C PHE A 146 15.52 5.39 -11.97
N GLN A 147 15.86 5.78 -10.74
CA GLN A 147 14.89 6.34 -9.80
C GLN A 147 15.53 7.31 -8.80
N ALA A 148 14.70 8.17 -8.21
CA ALA A 148 15.02 8.97 -7.04
C ALA A 148 14.01 8.69 -5.93
N GLN A 149 14.39 8.91 -4.68
CA GLN A 149 13.52 8.69 -3.52
C GLN A 149 13.63 9.83 -2.51
N LYS A 150 12.51 10.19 -1.89
CA LYS A 150 12.44 11.12 -0.76
C LYS A 150 11.62 10.52 0.37
N TYR A 151 12.15 10.57 1.59
CA TYR A 151 11.44 10.16 2.80
C TYR A 151 10.57 11.31 3.30
N LEU A 152 9.35 11.00 3.72
CA LEU A 152 8.44 11.97 4.31
C LEU A 152 8.62 12.00 5.83
N GLU A 153 8.65 13.20 6.39
CA GLU A 153 8.50 13.42 7.82
C GLU A 153 7.07 13.90 8.10
N VAL A 154 6.26 13.03 8.71
CA VAL A 154 4.85 13.31 8.99
C VAL A 154 4.65 13.57 10.47
N GLN A 155 4.07 14.73 10.79
CA GLN A 155 3.62 15.06 12.14
C GLN A 155 2.13 14.74 12.31
N TYR A 156 1.79 14.05 13.38
CA TYR A 156 0.44 13.62 13.71
C TYR A 156 0.15 13.77 15.20
N LYS A 157 -1.14 13.86 15.56
CA LYS A 157 -1.58 14.00 16.96
C LYS A 157 -1.26 12.75 17.76
N PRO A 158 -1.21 12.82 19.10
CA PRO A 158 -0.97 11.63 19.92
C PRO A 158 -2.08 10.57 19.74
N GLU A 159 -1.72 9.31 19.86
CA GLU A 159 -2.63 8.19 20.06
C GLU A 159 -2.53 7.75 21.51
N VAL A 160 -3.64 7.80 22.23
CA VAL A 160 -3.69 7.55 23.66
C VAL A 160 -4.38 6.23 23.93
N THR A 161 -3.79 5.43 24.82
CA THR A 161 -4.35 4.19 25.32
C THR A 161 -4.16 4.11 26.82
N ILE A 162 -5.13 3.57 27.55
CA ILE A 162 -5.03 3.36 29.00
C ILE A 162 -4.88 1.87 29.27
N LYS A 163 -3.89 1.51 30.08
CA LYS A 163 -3.70 0.16 30.59
C LYS A 163 -3.98 0.11 32.07
N VAL A 164 -4.65 -0.95 32.50
CA VAL A 164 -4.85 -1.25 33.93
C VAL A 164 -3.68 -2.13 34.35
N GLU A 165 -2.78 -1.57 35.16
CA GLU A 165 -1.63 -2.31 35.69
C GLU A 165 -2.04 -3.10 36.94
N PHE A 166 -2.93 -2.55 37.76
CA PHE A 166 -3.48 -3.21 38.95
C PHE A 166 -4.91 -2.71 39.27
N PRO A 167 -5.83 -3.59 39.73
CA PRO A 167 -5.70 -5.03 39.90
C PRO A 167 -5.91 -5.79 38.59
N GLN A 168 -5.32 -6.99 38.48
CA GLN A 168 -5.53 -7.89 37.36
C GLN A 168 -6.87 -8.62 37.52
N GLY A 169 -7.97 -7.98 37.13
CA GLY A 169 -9.31 -8.59 37.17
C GLY A 169 -10.42 -7.64 37.58
N LEU A 170 -11.37 -8.16 38.37
CA LEU A 170 -12.47 -7.37 38.90
C LEU A 170 -11.96 -6.42 39.98
N ILE A 171 -12.25 -5.13 39.83
CA ILE A 171 -11.89 -4.10 40.79
C ILE A 171 -12.88 -4.10 41.94
N ARG A 172 -12.38 -4.24 43.17
CA ARG A 172 -13.22 -4.27 44.39
C ARG A 172 -12.92 -3.11 45.33
N GLU A 173 -13.89 -2.83 46.18
CA GLU A 173 -13.78 -1.86 47.25
C GLU A 173 -12.64 -2.25 48.22
N GLY A 174 -11.81 -1.28 48.57
CA GLY A 174 -10.62 -1.46 49.39
C GLY A 174 -9.35 -1.90 48.65
N GLU A 175 -9.44 -2.27 47.36
CA GLU A 175 -8.25 -2.52 46.52
C GLU A 175 -7.62 -1.20 46.05
N ASN A 176 -6.42 -1.27 45.50
CA ASN A 176 -5.76 -0.13 44.86
C ASN A 176 -6.01 -0.18 43.34
N LEU A 177 -5.99 0.96 42.69
CA LEU A 177 -6.05 1.09 41.23
C LEU A 177 -4.75 1.70 40.72
N GLU A 178 -4.16 1.09 39.71
CA GLU A 178 -3.04 1.64 38.97
C GLU A 178 -3.38 1.63 37.48
N LEU A 179 -3.42 2.82 36.89
CA LEU A 179 -3.65 3.04 35.47
C LEU A 179 -2.41 3.69 34.84
N THR A 180 -1.92 3.12 33.75
CA THR A 180 -0.84 3.71 32.95
C THR A 180 -1.40 4.27 31.65
N CYS A 181 -1.12 5.54 31.40
CA CYS A 181 -1.46 6.18 30.13
C CYS A 181 -0.31 6.05 29.12
N GLN A 182 -0.54 5.35 28.02
CA GLN A 182 0.42 5.21 26.93
C GLN A 182 0.01 6.11 25.76
N ALA A 183 0.82 7.14 25.50
CA ALA A 183 0.63 8.06 24.40
C ALA A 183 1.78 7.95 23.39
N LYS A 184 1.47 7.85 22.09
CA LYS A 184 2.46 7.88 21.00
C LYS A 184 2.08 8.93 19.97
N GLY A 185 2.99 9.78 19.59
CA GLY A 185 2.75 10.81 18.58
C GLY A 185 4.04 11.28 17.95
N LYS A 186 3.93 12.03 16.85
CA LYS A 186 5.06 12.73 16.24
C LYS A 186 4.74 14.22 16.05
N PRO A 187 5.42 15.13 16.77
CA PRO A 187 6.46 14.87 17.78
C PRO A 187 5.94 14.12 19.01
N GLN A 188 6.87 13.55 19.80
CA GLN A 188 6.52 12.84 21.03
C GLN A 188 5.71 13.76 21.97
N PRO A 189 4.63 13.27 22.59
CA PRO A 189 3.82 14.08 23.51
C PRO A 189 4.66 14.56 24.69
N HIS A 190 4.60 15.86 24.98
CA HIS A 190 5.37 16.46 26.09
C HIS A 190 4.52 16.67 27.34
N GLN A 191 3.20 16.53 27.22
CA GLN A 191 2.25 16.68 28.30
C GLN A 191 1.26 15.51 28.29
N VAL A 192 1.11 14.87 29.44
CA VAL A 192 0.16 13.79 29.71
C VAL A 192 -0.51 14.11 31.04
N ASN A 193 -1.83 14.26 31.05
CA ASN A 193 -2.61 14.65 32.21
C ASN A 193 -3.77 13.68 32.44
N TRP A 194 -4.10 13.44 33.70
CA TRP A 194 -5.29 12.70 34.09
C TRP A 194 -6.37 13.66 34.57
N VAL A 195 -7.59 13.47 34.08
CA VAL A 195 -8.78 14.19 34.53
C VAL A 195 -9.91 13.18 34.76
N ARG A 196 -10.86 13.52 35.62
CA ARG A 196 -12.11 12.79 35.73
C ARG A 196 -13.21 13.66 35.10
N VAL A 197 -14.06 13.06 34.27
CA VAL A 197 -14.89 13.82 33.32
C VAL A 197 -15.97 14.66 34.02
N ASP A 198 -16.62 14.09 35.04
CA ASP A 198 -17.76 14.69 35.73
C ASP A 198 -17.45 15.14 37.17
N ASP A 199 -16.21 14.99 37.61
CA ASP A 199 -15.79 15.24 39.00
C ASP A 199 -14.27 15.45 39.05
N ASP A 200 -13.75 15.88 40.18
CA ASP A 200 -12.31 15.95 40.38
C ASP A 200 -11.71 14.55 40.59
N VAL A 201 -10.47 14.38 40.14
CA VAL A 201 -9.68 13.20 40.49
C VAL A 201 -9.56 13.16 42.03
N PRO A 202 -9.72 11.99 42.69
CA PRO A 202 -9.68 11.92 44.14
C PRO A 202 -8.43 12.58 44.72
N SER A 203 -8.58 13.36 45.80
CA SER A 203 -7.48 14.19 46.34
C SER A 203 -6.26 13.42 46.84
N HIS A 204 -6.42 12.13 47.13
CA HIS A 204 -5.36 11.20 47.54
C HIS A 204 -4.79 10.40 46.36
N ALA A 205 -5.29 10.61 45.14
CA ALA A 205 -4.72 10.00 43.96
C ALA A 205 -3.33 10.58 43.69
N VAL A 206 -2.40 9.73 43.30
CA VAL A 206 -1.03 10.08 42.98
C VAL A 206 -0.83 9.97 41.48
N ILE A 207 -0.49 11.07 40.83
CA ILE A 207 -0.12 11.10 39.41
C ILE A 207 1.40 11.19 39.31
N THR A 208 2.04 10.16 38.76
CA THR A 208 3.49 10.11 38.56
C THR A 208 3.79 9.93 37.08
N GLY A 209 4.21 11.00 36.42
CA GLY A 209 4.40 10.98 34.96
C GLY A 209 3.08 10.69 34.23
N SER A 210 3.00 9.53 33.58
CA SER A 210 1.79 9.07 32.88
C SER A 210 0.87 8.19 33.71
N ASP A 211 1.24 7.85 34.94
CA ASP A 211 0.56 6.85 35.75
C ASP A 211 -0.34 7.50 36.79
N LEU A 212 -1.54 6.96 36.97
CA LEU A 212 -2.52 7.34 37.98
C LEU A 212 -2.69 6.20 38.97
N PHE A 213 -2.39 6.48 40.24
CA PHE A 213 -2.54 5.56 41.35
C PHE A 213 -3.61 6.06 42.32
N ILE A 214 -4.58 5.19 42.67
CA ILE A 214 -5.63 5.48 43.65
C ILE A 214 -5.61 4.36 44.69
N GLU A 215 -5.30 4.69 45.94
CA GLU A 215 -5.29 3.73 47.05
C GLU A 215 -6.71 3.57 47.65
N ASN A 216 -7.02 2.38 48.17
CA ASN A 216 -8.22 2.12 48.97
C ASN A 216 -9.53 2.59 48.28
N LEU A 217 -9.85 1.97 47.15
CA LEU A 217 -10.97 2.32 46.29
C LEU A 217 -12.31 2.30 47.04
N ASN A 218 -13.08 3.37 46.85
CA ASN A 218 -14.46 3.47 47.29
C ASN A 218 -15.41 3.51 46.07
N LYS A 219 -16.65 3.05 46.23
CA LYS A 219 -17.69 3.15 45.19
C LYS A 219 -18.00 4.58 44.76
N SER A 220 -17.74 5.60 45.60
CA SER A 220 -17.87 7.01 45.23
C SER A 220 -16.87 7.45 44.15
N TYR A 221 -15.78 6.70 43.95
CA TYR A 221 -14.76 6.98 42.93
C TYR A 221 -15.14 6.45 41.55
N ASN A 222 -16.27 5.73 41.42
CA ASN A 222 -16.81 5.29 40.14
C ASN A 222 -16.99 6.46 39.17
N GLY A 223 -16.65 6.25 37.90
CA GLY A 223 -16.78 7.28 36.88
C GLY A 223 -15.76 7.10 35.76
N THR A 224 -15.72 8.08 34.87
CA THR A 224 -14.84 8.07 33.71
C THR A 224 -13.57 8.85 34.00
N TYR A 225 -12.44 8.14 34.01
CA TYR A 225 -11.10 8.69 34.09
C TYR A 225 -10.55 8.84 32.69
N ARG A 226 -10.11 10.05 32.36
CA ARG A 226 -9.64 10.42 31.03
C ARG A 226 -8.16 10.77 31.11
N CYS A 227 -7.36 10.09 30.31
CA CYS A 227 -6.00 10.52 30.05
C CYS A 227 -5.99 11.42 28.81
N VAL A 228 -5.42 12.60 28.93
CA VAL A 228 -5.27 13.58 27.86
C VAL A 228 -3.79 13.73 27.53
N ALA A 229 -3.42 13.59 26.26
CA ALA A 229 -2.05 13.79 25.80
C ALA A 229 -1.99 14.82 24.68
N SER A 230 -0.96 15.67 24.68
CA SER A 230 -0.80 16.73 23.69
C SER A 230 0.62 16.83 23.14
N ASN A 231 0.70 17.21 21.85
CA ASN A 231 1.93 17.59 21.17
C ASN A 231 1.70 18.87 20.34
N SER A 232 2.71 19.30 19.56
CA SER A 232 2.62 20.52 18.74
C SER A 232 1.58 20.45 17.61
N VAL A 233 1.06 19.27 17.30
CA VAL A 233 0.02 19.05 16.28
C VAL A 233 -1.37 19.14 16.88
N GLY A 234 -1.53 18.71 18.13
CA GLY A 234 -2.78 18.85 18.86
C GLY A 234 -2.88 17.91 20.06
N GLU A 235 -4.12 17.75 20.53
CA GLU A 235 -4.47 17.00 21.73
C GLU A 235 -5.47 15.89 21.40
N THR A 236 -5.33 14.76 22.09
CA THR A 236 -6.22 13.59 22.03
C THR A 236 -6.35 12.97 23.42
N TYR A 237 -7.31 12.07 23.59
CA TYR A 237 -7.58 11.46 24.88
C TYR A 237 -8.07 10.02 24.75
N ALA A 238 -7.97 9.28 25.85
CA ALA A 238 -8.60 7.99 26.05
C ALA A 238 -9.36 7.98 27.37
N ASP A 239 -10.46 7.23 27.40
CA ASP A 239 -11.34 7.12 28.56
C ASP A 239 -11.28 5.71 29.15
N TYR A 240 -11.26 5.65 30.48
CA TYR A 240 -11.37 4.44 31.27
C TYR A 240 -12.53 4.59 32.26
N ILE A 241 -13.49 3.65 32.19
CA ILE A 241 -14.66 3.66 33.07
C ILE A 241 -14.35 2.78 34.29
N LEU A 242 -14.19 3.41 35.45
CA LEU A 242 -13.98 2.72 36.71
C LEU A 242 -15.31 2.23 37.29
N TYR A 243 -15.38 0.94 37.58
CA TYR A 243 -16.49 0.31 38.28
C TYR A 243 -15.99 -0.57 39.43
N VAL A 244 -16.15 -0.05 40.66
CA VAL A 244 -15.77 -0.70 41.92
C VAL A 244 -16.90 -1.59 42.41
N ARG A 245 -16.60 -2.87 42.62
CA ARG A 245 -17.53 -3.87 43.18
C ARG A 245 -17.42 -3.99 44.69
N ASP A 246 -18.38 -4.66 45.30
CA ASP A 246 -18.31 -5.01 46.72
C ASP A 246 -17.01 -5.75 47.08
N ALA A 247 -16.49 -5.47 48.27
CA ALA A 247 -15.42 -6.24 48.87
C ALA A 247 -15.83 -7.72 49.04
N LEU A 248 -14.86 -8.63 49.04
CA LEU A 248 -15.14 -10.04 49.28
C LEU A 248 -15.67 -10.22 50.71
N THR A 249 -16.96 -10.51 50.86
CA THR A 249 -17.53 -10.82 52.18
C THR A 249 -17.15 -12.25 52.53
N THR A 250 -16.21 -12.45 53.44
CA THR A 250 -16.05 -13.73 54.15
C THR A 250 -17.28 -13.90 55.03
N THR A 251 -18.28 -14.62 54.54
CA THR A 251 -19.39 -15.08 55.38
C THR A 251 -18.79 -15.88 56.55
N PRO A 252 -19.06 -15.53 57.81
CA PRO A 252 -18.61 -16.35 58.93
C PRO A 252 -19.26 -17.72 58.79
N LYS A 253 -18.44 -18.78 58.87
CA LYS A 253 -18.90 -20.17 58.94
C LYS A 253 -20.01 -20.26 60.00
N PRO A 254 -21.18 -20.84 59.71
CA PRO A 254 -22.23 -20.94 60.72
C PRO A 254 -21.71 -21.72 61.93
N THR A 255 -21.68 -21.07 63.10
CA THR A 255 -21.37 -21.70 64.37
C THR A 255 -22.48 -22.69 64.69
N THR A 256 -22.20 -23.98 64.57
CA THR A 256 -23.13 -25.04 64.97
C THR A 256 -23.21 -25.08 66.49
N THR A 257 -24.19 -24.40 67.08
CA THR A 257 -24.54 -24.57 68.49
C THR A 257 -25.09 -25.99 68.69
N THR A 258 -24.30 -26.87 69.29
CA THR A 258 -24.71 -28.24 69.60
C THR A 258 -25.57 -28.23 70.86
N THR A 259 -26.90 -28.25 70.69
CA THR A 259 -27.85 -28.47 71.79
C THR A 259 -28.00 -29.97 72.02
N THR A 260 -27.51 -30.46 73.16
CA THR A 260 -27.70 -31.83 73.66
C THR A 260 -29.15 -32.08 74.08
N ILE A 261 -29.82 -33.07 73.48
CA ILE A 261 -31.04 -33.66 74.03
C ILE A 261 -30.99 -35.19 73.86
N SER A 262 -31.25 -35.88 74.97
CA SER A 262 -31.21 -37.32 75.18
C SER A 262 -32.30 -38.08 74.42
N ALA A 263 -31.94 -39.26 73.89
CA ALA A 263 -32.80 -40.14 73.13
C ALA A 263 -33.85 -40.87 74.00
N THR A 264 -35.10 -40.90 73.54
CA THR A 264 -36.06 -41.95 73.89
C THR A 264 -36.91 -42.32 72.68
N THR A 265 -37.06 -43.62 72.48
CA THR A 265 -37.59 -44.38 71.34
C THR A 265 -39.11 -44.37 71.26
N PHE A 266 -39.75 -44.20 70.08
CA PHE A 266 -41.02 -44.84 69.63
C PHE A 266 -41.20 -44.71 68.08
N PRO A 267 -42.03 -45.56 67.42
CA PRO A 267 -41.86 -46.04 66.03
C PRO A 267 -42.80 -45.34 64.99
N PRO A 268 -42.83 -45.76 63.70
CA PRO A 268 -42.91 -44.84 62.56
C PRO A 268 -44.35 -44.58 62.08
N ASP A 269 -44.61 -43.40 61.53
CA ASP A 269 -45.39 -43.28 60.28
C ASP A 269 -45.39 -41.88 59.64
N ILE A 270 -45.56 -41.89 58.31
CA ILE A 270 -46.06 -40.84 57.40
C ILE A 270 -45.09 -39.72 56.90
N ILE A 271 -44.53 -40.01 55.72
CA ILE A 271 -44.47 -39.23 54.46
C ILE A 271 -44.84 -37.72 54.50
N GLN A 272 -43.89 -36.84 54.16
CA GLN A 272 -44.02 -35.91 53.01
C GLN A 272 -42.70 -35.20 52.64
N ASP A 273 -42.32 -35.42 51.38
CA ASP A 273 -41.73 -34.55 50.36
C ASP A 273 -40.73 -33.42 50.70
N SER A 274 -39.58 -33.48 50.01
CA SER A 274 -38.90 -32.38 49.27
C SER A 274 -37.38 -32.40 49.46
N GLN A 275 -36.71 -33.25 48.68
CA GLN A 275 -35.25 -33.23 48.53
C GLN A 275 -34.91 -32.51 47.22
N ALA A 276 -34.39 -31.29 47.32
CA ALA A 276 -33.67 -30.63 46.25
C ALA A 276 -32.17 -30.89 46.43
N GLY A 277 -31.60 -31.68 45.52
CA GLY A 277 -30.18 -31.89 45.32
C GLY A 277 -29.90 -31.98 43.81
N PRO A 278 -28.70 -31.60 43.35
CA PRO A 278 -28.50 -31.00 42.04
C PRO A 278 -28.28 -32.04 40.94
N GLU A 279 -28.94 -31.88 39.79
CA GLU A 279 -28.58 -32.60 38.57
C GLU A 279 -28.20 -31.64 37.44
N ALA A 280 -26.94 -31.80 37.03
CA ALA A 280 -26.29 -31.47 35.78
C ALA A 280 -27.11 -30.70 34.72
N GLN A 281 -26.62 -29.50 34.39
CA GLN A 281 -27.01 -28.78 33.19
C GLN A 281 -26.72 -29.63 31.95
N ARG A 282 -27.81 -30.05 31.30
CA ARG A 282 -27.83 -30.62 29.96
C ARG A 282 -27.48 -29.50 28.96
N LEU A 283 -26.33 -29.57 28.30
CA LEU A 283 -26.00 -28.65 27.20
C LEU A 283 -26.96 -28.91 26.03
N ASP A 284 -27.74 -27.90 25.66
CA ASP A 284 -28.65 -27.92 24.53
C ASP A 284 -27.90 -28.15 23.21
N HIS A 285 -28.00 -29.38 22.69
CA HIS A 285 -27.49 -29.78 21.38
C HIS A 285 -28.18 -29.06 20.19
N ALA A 286 -29.22 -28.26 20.47
CA ALA A 286 -29.97 -27.53 19.46
C ALA A 286 -29.22 -26.29 18.91
N VAL A 287 -28.42 -25.61 19.74
CA VAL A 287 -27.72 -24.37 19.33
C VAL A 287 -26.52 -24.68 18.42
N ILE A 288 -25.82 -25.77 18.67
CA ILE A 288 -24.66 -26.21 17.86
C ILE A 288 -25.13 -26.65 16.47
N GLY A 289 -26.27 -27.32 16.36
CA GLY A 289 -26.85 -27.70 15.06
C GLY A 289 -27.25 -26.50 14.20
N GLY A 290 -27.78 -25.43 14.82
CA GLY A 290 -28.13 -24.20 14.13
C GLY A 290 -26.93 -23.46 13.54
N VAL A 291 -25.85 -23.32 14.32
CA VAL A 291 -24.64 -22.63 13.85
C VAL A 291 -23.97 -23.44 12.72
N VAL A 292 -23.90 -24.77 12.85
CA VAL A 292 -23.34 -25.62 11.80
C VAL A 292 -24.17 -25.53 10.51
N ALA A 293 -25.50 -25.51 10.61
CA ALA A 293 -26.36 -25.36 9.44
C ALA A 293 -26.17 -24.01 8.73
N VAL A 294 -26.03 -22.92 9.47
CA VAL A 294 -25.78 -21.58 8.91
C VAL A 294 -24.41 -21.50 8.23
N VAL A 295 -23.37 -22.06 8.83
CA VAL A 295 -22.01 -22.09 8.26
C VAL A 295 -21.97 -22.94 6.98
N VAL A 296 -22.62 -24.11 6.98
CA VAL A 296 -22.69 -24.97 5.79
C VAL A 296 -23.50 -24.32 4.67
N PHE A 297 -24.59 -23.63 5.00
CA PHE A 297 -25.39 -22.89 4.01
C PHE A 297 -24.58 -21.72 3.42
N ALA A 298 -23.86 -20.96 4.24
CA ALA A 298 -23.00 -19.89 3.79
C ALA A 298 -21.88 -20.41 2.85
N MET A 299 -21.25 -21.52 3.20
CA MET A 299 -20.22 -22.18 2.35
C MET A 299 -20.80 -22.63 1.00
N LEU A 300 -22.00 -23.23 0.98
CA LEU A 300 -22.66 -23.63 -0.26
C LEU A 300 -23.00 -22.44 -1.15
N CYS A 301 -23.50 -21.35 -0.57
CA CYS A 301 -23.74 -20.11 -1.32
C CYS A 301 -22.45 -19.55 -1.93
N LEU A 302 -21.36 -19.55 -1.17
CA LEU A 302 -20.06 -19.05 -1.61
C LEU A 302 -19.50 -19.90 -2.77
N LEU A 303 -19.64 -21.23 -2.70
CA LEU A 303 -19.26 -22.14 -3.79
C LEU A 303 -20.10 -21.93 -5.06
N ILE A 304 -21.39 -21.65 -4.94
CA ILE A 304 -22.25 -21.34 -6.10
C ILE A 304 -21.82 -20.00 -6.74
N VAL A 305 -21.51 -19.00 -5.92
CA VAL A 305 -21.03 -17.69 -6.40
C VAL A 305 -19.69 -17.83 -7.11
N LEU A 306 -18.73 -18.56 -6.51
CA LEU A 306 -17.44 -18.84 -7.15
C LEU A 306 -17.60 -19.66 -8.44
N GLY A 307 -18.48 -20.66 -8.44
CA GLY A 307 -18.80 -21.44 -9.64
C GLY A 307 -19.34 -20.56 -10.78
N ARG A 308 -20.24 -19.62 -10.46
CA ARG A 308 -20.75 -18.64 -11.45
C ARG A 308 -19.70 -17.62 -11.88
N TYR A 309 -18.81 -17.23 -10.97
CA TYR A 309 -17.69 -16.33 -11.28
C TYR A 309 -16.72 -17.00 -12.28
N PHE A 310 -16.30 -18.23 -12.01
CA PHE A 310 -15.44 -18.99 -12.92
C PHE A 310 -16.14 -19.35 -14.24
N ALA A 311 -17.45 -19.62 -14.23
CA ALA A 311 -18.21 -19.84 -15.46
C ALA A 311 -18.30 -18.56 -16.32
N ARG A 312 -18.38 -17.36 -15.71
CA ARG A 312 -18.34 -16.08 -16.44
C ARG A 312 -16.96 -15.72 -16.97
N HIS A 313 -15.89 -16.14 -16.29
CA HIS A 313 -14.51 -15.85 -16.70
C HIS A 313 -13.88 -16.90 -17.62
N LYS A 314 -14.59 -17.97 -17.99
CA LYS A 314 -14.27 -18.75 -19.20
C LYS A 314 -14.69 -17.98 -20.45
N GLY A 315 -14.07 -16.83 -20.67
CA GLY A 315 -13.95 -16.27 -22.01
C GLY A 315 -13.19 -17.26 -22.87
N THR A 316 -13.74 -17.56 -24.04
CA THR A 316 -13.05 -18.26 -25.13
C THR A 316 -11.67 -17.64 -25.34
N TYR A 317 -10.61 -18.37 -25.00
CA TYR A 317 -9.28 -18.03 -25.49
C TYR A 317 -9.28 -18.37 -26.98
N PHE A 318 -9.37 -17.34 -27.82
CA PHE A 318 -8.95 -17.48 -29.20
C PHE A 318 -7.43 -17.65 -29.17
N THR A 319 -6.96 -18.88 -29.37
CA THR A 319 -5.61 -19.07 -29.86
C THR A 319 -5.55 -18.39 -31.23
N HIS A 320 -4.63 -17.45 -31.38
CA HIS A 320 -4.28 -16.88 -32.69
C HIS A 320 -3.47 -17.95 -33.45
N GLU A 321 -4.09 -19.10 -33.71
CA GLU A 321 -3.61 -20.01 -34.75
C GLU A 321 -3.96 -19.38 -36.09
N ALA A 322 -2.96 -19.34 -36.95
CA ALA A 322 -2.97 -18.64 -38.22
C ALA A 322 -4.26 -18.90 -39.00
N LYS A 323 -5.07 -17.85 -39.16
CA LYS A 323 -6.10 -17.81 -40.19
C LYS A 323 -5.41 -17.53 -41.52
N GLY A 324 -4.73 -18.56 -42.01
CA GLY A 324 -4.04 -18.64 -43.28
C GLY A 324 -4.33 -20.01 -43.89
N ALA A 325 -5.61 -20.33 -44.03
CA ALA A 325 -6.15 -21.37 -44.89
C ALA A 325 -7.67 -21.19 -44.88
N ASP A 326 -8.29 -21.48 -46.02
CA ASP A 326 -9.70 -21.29 -46.37
C ASP A 326 -10.03 -19.91 -46.95
N ASP A 327 -10.34 -19.94 -48.25
CA ASP A 327 -10.78 -18.88 -49.16
C ASP A 327 -9.71 -18.16 -50.03
N ALA A 328 -8.74 -18.92 -50.56
CA ALA A 328 -8.02 -18.54 -51.78
C ALA A 328 -8.23 -19.62 -52.87
N ALA A 329 -8.79 -19.22 -54.02
CA ALA A 329 -8.98 -20.11 -55.17
C ALA A 329 -7.79 -20.06 -56.16
N ASP A 330 -6.87 -19.10 -56.06
CA ASP A 330 -5.59 -19.09 -56.77
C ASP A 330 -4.64 -18.01 -56.21
N ALA A 331 -3.34 -18.13 -56.46
CA ALA A 331 -2.26 -17.37 -55.83
C ALA A 331 -1.73 -16.16 -56.63
N ASP A 332 -2.53 -15.58 -57.53
CA ASP A 332 -2.01 -14.56 -58.47
C ASP A 332 -2.98 -13.39 -58.73
N THR A 333 -3.64 -12.85 -57.70
CA THR A 333 -4.40 -11.58 -57.84
C THR A 333 -4.66 -10.87 -56.50
N ALA A 334 -3.65 -10.20 -55.93
CA ALA A 334 -3.86 -9.24 -54.84
C ALA A 334 -2.80 -8.12 -54.85
N ILE A 335 -2.63 -7.49 -56.01
CA ILE A 335 -2.03 -6.17 -56.13
C ILE A 335 -3.09 -5.31 -56.84
N ILE A 336 -3.17 -4.04 -56.44
CA ILE A 336 -4.01 -2.96 -56.98
C ILE A 336 -5.29 -2.72 -56.17
N ASN A 337 -5.22 -1.80 -55.18
CA ASN A 337 -6.12 -0.64 -55.03
C ASN A 337 -5.92 0.07 -53.68
N ALA A 338 -5.11 1.14 -53.69
CA ALA A 338 -5.27 2.28 -52.78
C ALA A 338 -4.54 3.49 -53.36
N GLU A 339 -5.21 4.19 -54.26
CA GLU A 339 -4.80 5.51 -54.76
C GLU A 339 -5.60 6.58 -53.99
N GLY A 340 -4.93 7.64 -53.51
CA GLY A 340 -5.59 8.93 -53.24
C GLY A 340 -5.32 9.62 -51.89
N GLY A 341 -4.22 10.41 -51.83
CA GLY A 341 -4.31 11.83 -51.46
C GLY A 341 -3.95 12.29 -50.05
N HIS A 342 -2.71 12.81 -49.88
CA HIS A 342 -2.53 14.12 -49.24
C HIS A 342 -1.20 14.78 -49.65
N ASN A 343 -1.31 16.01 -50.16
CA ASN A 343 -0.19 16.91 -50.41
C ASN A 343 0.32 17.46 -49.07
N ASN A 344 1.63 17.37 -48.83
CA ASN A 344 2.32 18.43 -48.09
C ASN A 344 3.75 18.57 -48.60
N SER A 345 4.07 19.81 -48.94
CA SER A 345 5.35 20.26 -49.46
C SER A 345 6.40 20.28 -48.35
N ASP A 346 7.29 19.31 -48.35
CA ASP A 346 8.60 19.43 -47.70
C ASP A 346 9.68 19.16 -48.75
N GLU A 347 10.59 20.12 -48.83
CA GLU A 347 11.70 20.19 -49.75
C GLU A 347 12.65 18.99 -49.52
N LYS A 348 12.39 17.90 -50.22
CA LYS A 348 13.32 16.77 -50.35
C LYS A 348 14.60 17.30 -50.99
N LYS A 349 15.65 17.42 -50.19
CA LYS A 349 17.02 17.49 -50.72
C LYS A 349 17.36 16.11 -51.26
N GLU A 350 17.05 15.91 -52.53
CA GLU A 350 17.49 14.75 -53.29
C GLU A 350 18.98 14.91 -53.57
N TYR A 351 19.79 14.12 -52.88
CA TYR A 351 21.18 13.93 -53.24
C TYR A 351 21.25 12.65 -54.07
N TYR A 352 21.54 12.82 -55.36
CA TYR A 352 21.60 11.75 -56.34
C TYR A 352 22.94 10.99 -56.23
N ILE A 353 22.84 9.68 -56.39
CA ILE A 353 23.91 8.68 -56.51
C ILE A 353 24.25 8.50 -57.99
#